data_AF-A0A8K0KQH8-F1
#
_entry.id   AF-A0A8K0KQH8-F1
#
_cell.length_a   1.000
_cell.length_b   1.000
_cell.length_c   1.000
_cell.angle_alpha   90.00
_cell.angle_beta   90.00
_cell.angle_gamma   90.00
#
_symmetry.space_group_name_H-M   'P 1'
#
loop_
_entity.id
_entity.type
_entity.pdbx_description
1 polymer ?
#
loop_
_entity_poly.entity_id
_entity_poly.type
_entity_poly.pdbx_seq_one_letter_code
_entity_poly.pdbx_strand_id
1 'polypeptide(L)'
;MEAHRLMHLGKPPCALTSKENFKDGITNGAQWYVVPGGMQDWNYLKGNCMEITVEMGCYKFPKESELPKYWDLNREPLLVFMEKVHIGLKGFVSDTEGKMIGNATISVAGIDHDIHTSPSGDYWRLLLPGRYRITAFAKGFVLYQLIN
;
A
#
# COMPACT_ATOMS: atom_id res chain seq x y z
N MET A 1 9.99 1.37 -12.84
CA MET A 1 8.55 1.14 -12.57
C MET A 1 7.91 0.96 -13.94
N GLU A 2 8.03 -0.23 -14.53
CA GLU A 2 7.58 -0.49 -15.92
C GLU A 2 7.06 -1.94 -16.06
N ALA A 3 6.63 -2.56 -14.95
CA ALA A 3 6.24 -3.97 -14.96
C ALA A 3 5.05 -4.23 -15.90
N HIS A 4 4.07 -3.31 -15.93
CA HIS A 4 2.94 -3.41 -16.85
C HIS A 4 3.26 -2.67 -18.15
N ARG A 5 3.31 -3.40 -19.27
CA ARG A 5 3.82 -2.88 -20.56
C ARG A 5 3.01 -1.73 -21.18
N LEU A 6 1.72 -1.60 -20.83
CA LEU A 6 0.83 -0.57 -21.38
C LEU A 6 0.41 0.52 -20.39
N MET A 7 0.05 0.15 -19.16
CA MET A 7 -0.47 1.09 -18.15
C MET A 7 0.47 2.27 -17.88
N HIS A 8 1.79 2.05 -17.81
CA HIS A 8 2.76 3.12 -17.53
C HIS A 8 2.79 4.23 -18.60
N LEU A 9 2.31 3.94 -19.82
CA LEU A 9 2.18 4.93 -20.90
C LEU A 9 1.11 5.99 -20.59
N GLY A 10 0.26 5.74 -19.59
CA GLY A 10 -0.74 6.65 -19.07
C GLY A 10 -1.97 6.86 -19.95
N LYS A 11 -2.00 6.25 -21.14
CA LYS A 11 -3.11 6.34 -22.09
C LYS A 11 -3.75 4.96 -22.24
N PRO A 12 -4.95 4.74 -21.68
CA PRO A 12 -5.65 3.49 -21.88
C PRO A 12 -5.87 3.22 -23.38
N PRO A 13 -5.53 2.03 -23.89
CA PRO A 13 -5.52 1.75 -25.32
C PRO A 13 -6.92 1.39 -25.85
N CYS A 14 -7.91 2.25 -25.62
CA CYS A 14 -9.30 1.99 -26.01
C CYS A 14 -10.10 3.28 -26.27
N ALA A 15 -11.16 3.18 -27.07
CA ALA A 15 -11.99 4.33 -27.40
C ALA A 15 -12.83 4.84 -26.22
N LEU A 16 -13.22 3.94 -25.30
CA LEU A 16 -14.11 4.22 -24.17
C LEU A 16 -13.54 5.27 -23.20
N THR A 17 -12.22 5.32 -23.06
CA THR A 17 -11.50 6.23 -22.16
C THR A 17 -10.49 7.08 -22.92
N SER A 18 -10.78 7.40 -24.19
CA SER A 18 -9.91 8.17 -25.08
C SER A 18 -9.51 9.57 -24.57
N LYS A 19 -10.25 10.10 -23.58
CA LYS A 19 -9.96 11.39 -22.93
C LYS A 19 -9.10 11.27 -21.67
N GLU A 20 -8.86 10.06 -21.17
CA GLU A 20 -8.11 9.83 -19.94
C GLU A 20 -6.60 9.86 -20.21
N ASN A 21 -5.87 10.48 -19.28
CA ASN A 21 -4.41 10.53 -19.29
C ASN A 21 -3.90 10.52 -17.86
N PHE A 22 -3.33 9.39 -17.45
CA PHE A 22 -2.78 9.16 -16.12
C PHE A 22 -1.27 9.11 -16.21
N LYS A 23 -0.59 10.21 -15.88
CA LYS A 23 0.87 10.26 -15.93
C LYS A 23 1.47 9.04 -15.18
N ASP A 24 2.40 8.34 -15.82
CA ASP A 24 3.06 7.13 -15.31
C ASP A 24 2.10 5.96 -15.00
N GLY A 25 0.86 6.01 -15.51
CA GLY A 25 -0.16 4.99 -15.27
C GLY A 25 -0.78 5.01 -13.87
N ILE A 26 -0.63 6.11 -13.14
CA ILE A 26 -1.15 6.26 -11.78
C ILE A 26 -1.97 7.53 -11.64
N THR A 27 -2.91 7.53 -10.68
CA THR A 27 -3.71 8.71 -10.35
C THR A 27 -4.07 8.72 -8.87
N ASN A 28 -4.27 9.90 -8.30
CA ASN A 28 -4.98 10.03 -7.03
C ASN A 28 -6.48 9.79 -7.29
N GLY A 29 -7.13 8.97 -6.45
CA GLY A 29 -8.54 8.61 -6.63
C GLY A 29 -9.45 9.83 -6.75
N ALA A 30 -9.41 10.73 -5.76
CA ALA A 30 -10.25 11.93 -5.74
C ALA A 30 -9.96 12.91 -6.88
N GLN A 31 -8.71 12.95 -7.38
CA GLN A 31 -8.34 13.76 -8.55
C GLN A 31 -8.94 13.21 -9.85
N TRP A 32 -9.06 11.89 -9.99
CA TRP A 32 -9.74 11.30 -11.14
C TRP A 32 -11.25 11.51 -11.06
N TYR A 33 -11.86 11.08 -9.96
CA TYR A 33 -13.22 11.43 -9.54
C TYR A 33 -13.46 11.05 -8.07
N VAL A 34 -14.30 11.80 -7.37
CA VAL A 34 -14.56 11.56 -5.94
C VAL A 34 -15.41 10.31 -5.73
N VAL A 35 -14.94 9.38 -4.89
CA VAL A 35 -15.66 8.15 -4.50
C VAL A 35 -15.79 8.08 -2.98
N PRO A 36 -16.92 8.53 -2.39
CA PRO A 36 -17.14 8.40 -0.96
C PRO A 36 -17.47 6.95 -0.57
N GLY A 37 -16.98 6.51 0.59
CA GLY A 37 -17.31 5.18 1.14
C GLY A 37 -16.58 4.01 0.46
N GLY A 38 -15.50 4.28 -0.27
CA GLY A 38 -14.67 3.25 -0.89
C GLY A 38 -13.91 2.39 0.13
N MET A 39 -13.71 1.12 -0.22
CA MET A 39 -12.95 0.15 0.59
C MET A 39 -11.49 0.57 0.77
N GLN A 40 -10.87 1.13 -0.27
CA GLN A 40 -9.48 1.56 -0.27
C GLN A 40 -9.16 2.52 0.88
N ASP A 41 -9.94 3.60 1.01
CA ASP A 41 -9.72 4.61 2.05
C ASP A 41 -10.09 4.07 3.43
N TRP A 42 -11.10 3.20 3.52
CA TRP A 42 -11.48 2.55 4.78
C TRP A 42 -10.35 1.69 5.35
N ASN A 43 -9.68 0.90 4.50
CA ASN A 43 -8.54 0.07 4.90
C ASN A 43 -7.40 0.89 5.50
N TYR A 44 -7.06 2.02 4.88
CA TYR A 44 -6.01 2.92 5.36
C TYR A 44 -6.41 3.66 6.65
N LEU A 45 -7.68 4.09 6.76
CA LEU A 45 -8.14 4.90 7.90
C LEU A 45 -8.48 4.06 9.14
N LYS A 46 -8.86 2.79 8.97
CA LYS A 46 -9.34 1.93 10.06
C LYS A 46 -8.41 0.78 10.41
N GLY A 47 -7.48 0.45 9.52
CA GLY A 47 -6.50 -0.61 9.75
C GLY A 47 -5.07 -0.13 9.52
N ASN A 48 -4.14 -1.09 9.53
CA ASN A 48 -2.75 -0.87 9.13
C ASN A 48 -2.52 -1.11 7.63
N CYS A 49 -3.56 -1.51 6.88
CA CYS A 49 -3.43 -1.96 5.50
C CYS A 49 -3.39 -0.77 4.53
N MET A 50 -2.33 -0.69 3.73
CA MET A 50 -2.23 0.27 2.63
C MET A 50 -2.76 -0.38 1.34
N GLU A 51 -4.03 -0.14 1.03
CA GLU A 51 -4.68 -0.65 -0.17
C GLU A 51 -4.56 0.32 -1.37
N ILE A 52 -4.51 -0.25 -2.58
CA ILE A 52 -4.67 0.49 -3.83
C ILE A 52 -5.79 -0.13 -4.66
N THR A 53 -6.40 0.67 -5.54
CA THR A 53 -7.33 0.19 -6.57
C THR A 53 -6.60 0.06 -7.90
N VAL A 54 -6.73 -1.10 -8.57
CA VAL A 54 -6.09 -1.37 -9.86
C VAL A 54 -7.14 -1.53 -10.94
N GLU A 55 -7.19 -0.57 -11.87
CA GLU A 55 -8.03 -0.64 -13.06
C GLU A 55 -7.31 -1.45 -14.15
N MET A 56 -7.61 -2.75 -14.22
CA MET A 56 -6.88 -3.71 -15.06
C MET A 56 -7.08 -3.53 -16.58
N GLY A 57 -8.06 -2.72 -16.99
CA GLY A 57 -8.30 -2.38 -18.40
C GLY A 57 -9.67 -1.76 -18.64
N CYS A 58 -9.89 -1.25 -19.86
CA CYS A 58 -11.10 -0.50 -20.18
C CYS A 58 -12.38 -1.34 -20.27
N TYR A 59 -12.25 -2.56 -20.79
CA TYR A 59 -13.40 -3.43 -21.01
C TYR A 59 -13.67 -4.21 -19.73
N LYS A 60 -14.79 -3.89 -19.06
CA LYS A 60 -15.20 -4.51 -17.79
C LYS A 60 -15.39 -6.02 -17.90
N PHE A 61 -15.88 -6.49 -19.06
CA PHE A 61 -16.14 -7.89 -19.34
C PHE A 61 -15.61 -8.23 -20.75
N PRO A 62 -14.30 -8.49 -20.90
CA PRO A 62 -13.72 -8.81 -22.20
C PRO A 62 -14.15 -10.22 -22.66
N LYS A 63 -13.96 -10.51 -23.94
CA LYS A 63 -14.15 -11.87 -24.46
C LYS A 63 -13.12 -12.81 -23.84
N GLU A 64 -13.51 -14.07 -23.65
CA GLU A 64 -12.62 -15.13 -23.13
C GLU A 64 -11.28 -15.20 -23.87
N SER A 65 -11.29 -15.00 -25.20
CA SER A 65 -10.10 -14.99 -26.05
C SER A 65 -9.04 -13.95 -25.66
N GLU A 66 -9.42 -12.89 -24.93
CA GLU A 66 -8.48 -11.86 -24.46
C GLU A 66 -7.85 -12.19 -23.10
N LEU A 67 -8.39 -13.15 -22.33
CA LEU A 67 -7.92 -13.46 -20.98
C LEU A 67 -6.43 -13.83 -20.91
N PRO A 68 -5.86 -14.63 -21.86
CA PRO A 68 -4.42 -14.92 -21.86
C PRO A 68 -3.57 -13.65 -21.96
N LYS A 69 -4.00 -12.67 -22.75
CA LYS A 69 -3.31 -11.38 -22.89
C LYS A 69 -3.38 -10.55 -21.61
N TYR A 70 -4.53 -10.53 -20.93
CA TYR A 70 -4.65 -9.87 -19.62
C TYR A 70 -3.70 -10.49 -18.59
N TRP A 71 -3.61 -11.82 -18.56
CA TRP A 71 -2.65 -12.54 -17.70
C TRP A 71 -1.21 -12.16 -18.03
N ASP A 72 -0.82 -12.21 -19.30
CA ASP A 72 0.56 -11.90 -19.71
C ASP A 72 0.96 -10.45 -19.40
N LEU A 73 0.02 -9.51 -19.46
CA LEU A 73 0.25 -8.11 -19.11
C LEU A 73 0.33 -7.85 -17.60
N ASN A 74 -0.37 -8.65 -16.78
CA ASN A 74 -0.52 -8.40 -15.34
C ASN A 74 0.25 -9.36 -14.43
N ARG A 75 0.74 -10.50 -14.94
CA ARG A 75 1.48 -11.48 -14.14
C ARG A 75 2.68 -10.86 -13.42
N GLU A 76 3.56 -10.20 -14.16
CA GLU A 76 4.75 -9.57 -13.58
C GLU A 76 4.40 -8.40 -12.64
N PRO A 77 3.50 -7.45 -13.02
CA PRO A 77 3.01 -6.42 -12.12
C PRO A 77 2.48 -6.94 -10.78
N LEU A 78 1.70 -8.04 -10.79
CA LEU A 78 1.14 -8.62 -9.58
C LEU A 78 2.23 -9.16 -8.66
N LEU A 79 3.25 -9.84 -9.21
CA LEU A 79 4.39 -10.33 -8.45
C LEU A 79 5.18 -9.18 -7.84
N VAL A 80 5.55 -8.18 -8.65
CA VAL A 80 6.29 -7.00 -8.18
C VAL A 80 5.51 -6.20 -7.14
N PHE A 81 4.18 -6.16 -7.25
CA PHE A 81 3.32 -5.52 -6.25
C PHE A 81 3.34 -6.29 -4.92
N MET A 82 3.23 -7.63 -4.94
CA MET A 82 3.33 -8.45 -3.73
C MET A 82 4.67 -8.29 -3.03
N GLU A 83 5.77 -8.16 -3.77
CA GLU A 83 7.10 -7.91 -3.20
C GLU A 83 7.17 -6.58 -2.42
N LYS A 84 6.31 -5.60 -2.73
CA LYS A 84 6.28 -4.32 -2.01
C LYS A 84 5.86 -4.45 -0.56
N VAL A 85 5.22 -5.54 -0.15
CA VAL A 85 4.92 -5.79 1.27
C VAL A 85 6.19 -5.92 2.14
N HIS A 86 7.36 -6.10 1.51
CA HIS A 86 8.64 -6.30 2.20
C HIS A 86 9.53 -5.05 2.29
N ILE A 87 9.08 -3.89 1.81
CA ILE A 87 9.83 -2.63 1.98
C ILE A 87 9.58 -2.01 3.37
N GLY A 88 10.37 -1.00 3.73
CA GLY A 88 10.21 -0.24 4.96
C GLY A 88 10.76 -0.96 6.19
N LEU A 89 10.03 -0.88 7.29
CA LEU A 89 10.42 -1.39 8.60
C LEU A 89 9.47 -2.50 9.05
N LYS A 90 10.03 -3.55 9.66
CA LYS A 90 9.27 -4.57 10.38
C LYS A 90 10.03 -4.99 11.62
N GLY A 91 9.32 -5.46 12.63
CA GLY A 91 9.94 -5.87 13.88
C GLY A 91 8.90 -6.29 14.90
N PHE A 92 9.35 -6.37 16.16
CA PHE A 92 8.51 -6.72 17.30
C PHE A 92 8.63 -5.63 18.37
N VAL A 93 7.58 -5.45 19.17
CA VAL A 93 7.61 -4.68 20.40
C VAL A 93 7.49 -5.65 21.58
N SER A 94 8.45 -5.60 22.49
CA SER A 94 8.46 -6.39 23.71
C SER A 94 8.75 -5.52 24.93
N ASP A 95 8.40 -6.01 26.12
CA ASP A 95 8.88 -5.43 27.36
C ASP A 95 10.33 -5.86 27.68
N THR A 96 10.83 -5.41 28.84
CA THR A 96 12.18 -5.71 29.32
C THR A 96 12.38 -7.19 29.69
N GLU A 97 11.31 -7.95 29.88
CA GLU A 97 11.34 -9.39 30.17
C GLU A 97 11.21 -10.23 28.88
N GLY A 98 11.07 -9.58 27.72
CA GLY A 98 10.94 -10.23 26.42
C GLY A 98 9.52 -10.67 26.09
N LYS A 99 8.51 -10.26 26.87
CA LYS A 99 7.11 -10.54 26.54
C LYS A 99 6.63 -9.59 25.45
N MET A 100 6.05 -10.17 24.39
CA MET A 100 5.53 -9.40 23.26
C MET A 100 4.32 -8.54 23.64
N ILE A 101 4.28 -7.32 23.12
CA ILE A 101 3.25 -6.33 23.42
C ILE A 101 2.39 -6.11 22.18
N GLY A 102 1.16 -6.61 22.23
CA GLY A 102 0.15 -6.31 21.21
C GLY A 102 -0.47 -4.92 21.36
N ASN A 103 -0.99 -4.39 20.24
CA ASN A 103 -1.62 -3.07 20.17
C ASN A 103 -0.73 -1.90 20.64
N ALA A 104 0.59 -2.04 20.53
CA ALA A 104 1.52 -0.93 20.67
C ALA A 104 1.47 -0.05 19.42
N THR A 105 1.49 1.27 19.60
CA THR A 105 1.51 2.25 18.51
C THR A 105 2.94 2.45 18.00
N ILE A 106 3.12 2.40 16.68
CA ILE A 106 4.36 2.74 15.98
C ILE A 106 4.11 4.01 15.17
N SER A 107 4.79 5.09 15.56
CA SER A 107 4.68 6.40 14.94
C SER A 107 5.98 6.77 14.21
N VAL A 108 5.86 7.45 13.08
CA VAL A 108 7.01 7.93 12.29
C VAL A 108 6.96 9.45 12.22
N ALA A 109 8.01 10.12 12.71
CA ALA A 109 8.05 11.58 12.73
C ALA A 109 7.86 12.17 11.33
N GLY A 110 6.92 13.10 11.18
CA GLY A 110 6.59 13.76 9.92
C GLY A 110 5.59 12.99 9.03
N ILE A 111 5.11 11.81 9.45
CA ILE A 111 4.06 11.07 8.74
C ILE A 111 2.87 10.89 9.69
N ASP A 112 1.79 11.63 9.44
CA ASP A 112 0.56 11.62 10.27
C ASP A 112 -0.34 10.42 9.97
N HIS A 113 0.20 9.23 10.23
CA HIS A 113 -0.53 7.96 10.14
C HIS A 113 0.22 6.88 10.89
N ASP A 114 -0.25 6.54 12.09
CA ASP A 114 0.34 5.51 12.94
C ASP A 114 -0.15 4.11 12.57
N ILE A 115 0.63 3.09 12.94
CA ILE A 115 0.21 1.68 12.89
C ILE A 115 0.23 1.04 14.27
N HIS A 116 -0.42 -0.11 14.41
CA HIS A 116 -0.45 -0.86 15.66
C HIS A 116 0.18 -2.24 15.50
N THR A 117 0.87 -2.74 16.53
CA THR A 117 1.35 -4.13 16.55
C THR A 117 0.19 -5.12 16.58
N SER A 118 0.40 -6.28 15.98
CA SER A 118 -0.53 -7.41 16.07
C SER A 118 -0.58 -7.97 17.50
N PRO A 119 -1.50 -8.89 17.84
CA PRO A 119 -1.51 -9.56 19.13
C PRO A 119 -0.19 -10.25 19.52
N SER A 120 0.63 -10.69 18.55
CA SER A 120 1.97 -11.26 18.77
C SER A 120 3.08 -10.21 18.88
N GLY A 121 2.75 -8.92 18.88
CA GLY A 121 3.68 -7.81 19.06
C GLY A 121 4.50 -7.44 17.83
N ASP A 122 4.35 -8.17 16.72
CA ASP A 122 4.92 -7.84 15.42
C ASP A 122 4.20 -6.70 14.71
N TYR A 123 4.96 -5.95 13.91
CA TYR A 123 4.46 -4.86 13.09
C TYR A 123 5.18 -4.78 11.74
N TRP A 124 4.52 -4.15 10.77
CA TRP A 124 5.05 -3.81 9.46
C TRP A 124 4.66 -2.38 9.10
N ARG A 125 5.66 -1.55 8.82
CA ARG A 125 5.51 -0.15 8.43
C ARG A 125 6.17 0.08 7.07
N LEU A 126 5.36 0.16 6.02
CA LEU A 126 5.84 0.50 4.69
C LEU A 126 6.40 1.92 4.69
N LEU A 127 7.66 2.06 4.27
CA LEU A 127 8.37 3.32 4.14
C LEU A 127 9.26 3.26 2.90
N LEU A 128 9.48 4.41 2.28
CA LEU A 128 10.50 4.54 1.24
C LEU A 128 11.90 4.53 1.86
N PRO A 129 12.96 4.29 1.08
CA PRO A 129 14.33 4.42 1.57
C PRO A 129 14.59 5.82 2.12
N GLY A 130 15.09 5.89 3.36
CA GLY A 130 15.32 7.15 4.05
C GLY A 130 15.69 6.95 5.51
N ARG A 131 16.03 8.05 6.18
CA ARG A 131 16.25 8.07 7.64
C ARG A 131 15.01 8.54 8.35
N TYR A 132 14.63 7.84 9.40
CA TYR A 132 13.38 8.08 10.11
C TYR A 132 13.60 8.06 11.62
N ARG A 133 12.88 8.94 12.32
CA ARG A 133 12.70 8.86 13.77
C ARG A 133 11.40 8.13 14.03
N ILE A 134 11.51 6.96 14.64
CA ILE A 134 10.40 6.07 14.92
C ILE A 134 10.18 6.02 16.43
N THR A 135 8.93 6.01 16.83
CA THR A 135 8.53 5.92 18.23
C THR A 135 7.64 4.71 18.41
N ALA A 136 7.94 3.89 19.41
CA ALA A 136 7.06 2.84 19.89
C ALA A 136 6.44 3.27 21.23
N PHE A 137 5.12 3.14 21.34
CA PHE A 137 4.37 3.47 22.55
C PHE A 137 3.36 2.37 22.88
N ALA A 138 3.26 2.01 24.16
CA ALA A 138 2.23 1.13 24.66
C ALA A 138 1.71 1.67 26.00
N LYS A 139 0.40 1.56 26.24
CA LYS A 139 -0.21 2.02 27.50
C LYS A 139 0.41 1.31 28.70
N GLY A 140 0.92 2.08 29.66
CA GLY A 140 1.59 1.56 30.85
C GLY A 140 3.11 1.40 30.71
N PHE A 141 3.69 1.73 29.55
CA PHE A 141 5.12 1.69 29.29
C PHE A 141 5.67 3.09 28.99
N VAL A 142 6.99 3.25 29.17
CA VAL A 142 7.70 4.47 28.73
C VAL A 142 7.87 4.43 27.22
N LEU A 143 7.76 5.60 26.59
CA LEU A 143 7.98 5.79 25.16
C LEU A 143 9.41 5.42 24.78
N TYR A 144 9.58 4.63 23.73
CA TYR A 144 10.87 4.24 23.20
C TYR A 144 11.10 4.82 21.81
N GLN A 145 12.26 5.42 21.58
CA GLN A 145 12.60 6.06 20.30
C GLN A 145 13.73 5.29 19.59
N LEU A 146 13.47 4.95 18.33
CA LEU A 146 14.41 4.34 17.41
C LEU A 146 14.82 5.36 16.34
N ILE A 147 16.09 5.33 15.95
CA ILE A 147 16.60 6.07 14.80
C ILE A 147 17.07 5.03 13.79
N ASN A 148 16.50 5.08 12.59
CA ASN A 148 16.88 4.27 11.43
C ASN A 148 17.53 5.17 10.38
#